data_AF-A0AA85JY00-F1
#
_entry.id   AF-A0AA85JY00-F1
#
_cell.length_a   1.000
_cell.length_b   1.000
_cell.length_c   1.000
_cell.angle_alpha   90.00
_cell.angle_beta   90.00
_cell.angle_gamma   90.00
#
_symmetry.space_group_name_H-M   'P 1'
#
loop_
_entity.id
_entity.type
_entity.pdbx_description
1 polymer ?
#
loop_
_entity_poly.entity_id
_entity_poly.type
_entity_poly.pdbx_seq_one_letter_code
_entity_poly.pdbx_strand_id
1 'polypeptide(L)'
;MQFCCLADVTITSPSFVDMQMFDFWVHGKTVSQACSILAQSPSVEEFRMTNDMLAAHVRDHFAQFTLLEMGLRHPDSFMQDCAYHQLTPETRKQLIHMYYSLDESFLRELVGRRLSNKSRREIADIAEKCELQLRSCKRQFDNLSCVARRTEDLPGRLIDNIKNCFLLPERLAECYAAVIFITSNRFETSKKSLSYLTFENLAYCAGQLMAHWSASDSKGETLVGIDLDLQFLHDLKEFKPLIEKKEYLDKHKQFQTSALKFP
;
A
#
# COMPACT_ATOMS: atom_id res chain seq x y z
N MET A 1 6.28 -1.27 48.67
CA MET A 1 5.40 -0.93 47.53
C MET A 1 5.21 -2.17 46.69
N GLN A 2 3.95 -2.46 46.40
CA GLN A 2 3.42 -3.73 45.96
C GLN A 2 3.90 -4.08 44.54
N PHE A 3 4.70 -5.14 44.40
CA PHE A 3 4.89 -5.82 43.14
C PHE A 3 3.57 -6.51 42.78
N CYS A 4 2.74 -5.85 41.96
CA CYS A 4 1.72 -6.56 41.20
C CYS A 4 2.42 -7.28 40.06
N CYS A 5 3.03 -8.43 40.37
CA CYS A 5 3.28 -9.45 39.37
C CYS A 5 1.90 -9.98 38.95
N LEU A 6 1.31 -9.39 37.91
CA LEU A 6 0.30 -10.09 37.13
C LEU A 6 1.01 -11.32 36.57
N ALA A 7 0.75 -12.47 37.18
CA ALA A 7 1.13 -13.75 36.62
C ALA A 7 0.39 -13.89 35.29
N ASP A 8 1.06 -13.54 34.19
CA ASP A 8 0.58 -13.84 32.85
C ASP A 8 0.90 -15.31 32.58
N VAL A 9 0.01 -16.17 33.05
CA VAL A 9 0.07 -17.61 32.80
C VAL A 9 -0.33 -17.82 31.33
N THR A 10 0.65 -17.84 30.43
CA THR A 10 0.51 -18.53 29.15
C THR A 10 1.45 -19.74 29.15
N ILE A 11 1.01 -20.77 29.86
CA ILE A 11 1.62 -22.10 29.78
C ILE A 11 1.23 -22.70 28.42
N THR A 12 2.25 -22.91 27.59
CA THR A 12 2.31 -23.87 26.48
C THR A 12 1.32 -23.71 25.32
N SER A 13 1.63 -22.81 24.38
CA SER A 13 1.69 -23.14 22.95
C SER A 13 2.46 -22.03 22.25
N PRO A 14 3.31 -22.32 21.24
CA PRO A 14 3.69 -21.26 20.31
C PRO A 14 2.39 -20.63 19.81
N SER A 15 2.28 -19.30 19.85
CA SER A 15 1.11 -18.60 19.33
C SER A 15 1.11 -18.79 17.80
N PHE A 16 0.56 -19.92 17.37
CA PHE A 16 0.42 -20.25 15.97
C PHE A 16 -0.65 -19.33 15.40
N VAL A 17 -0.23 -18.43 14.52
CA VAL A 17 -1.16 -17.60 13.76
C VAL A 17 -1.44 -18.31 12.45
N ASP A 18 -2.70 -18.67 12.23
CA ASP A 18 -3.14 -19.16 10.94
C ASP A 18 -3.05 -18.02 9.91
N MET A 19 -2.00 -18.06 9.11
CA MET A 19 -1.72 -17.05 8.09
C MET A 19 -2.75 -17.04 6.95
N GLN A 20 -3.39 -18.19 6.65
CA GLN A 20 -4.46 -18.23 5.66
C GLN A 20 -5.72 -17.54 6.19
N MET A 21 -6.05 -17.76 7.46
CA MET A 21 -7.17 -17.07 8.09
C MET A 21 -6.91 -15.57 8.20
N PHE A 22 -5.66 -15.18 8.52
CA PHE A 22 -5.26 -13.78 8.53
C PHE A 22 -5.38 -13.16 7.14
N ASP A 23 -4.98 -13.87 6.09
CA ASP A 23 -5.17 -13.45 4.70
C ASP A 23 -6.64 -13.19 4.36
N PHE A 24 -7.54 -14.12 4.71
CA PHE A 24 -8.98 -13.95 4.51
C PHE A 24 -9.51 -12.70 5.22
N TRP A 25 -9.04 -12.47 6.44
CA TRP A 25 -9.42 -11.31 7.22
C TRP A 25 -8.86 -10.01 6.63
N VAL A 26 -7.60 -9.97 6.17
CA VAL A 26 -6.98 -8.80 5.50
C VAL A 26 -7.71 -8.44 4.20
N HIS A 27 -8.16 -9.45 3.45
CA HIS A 27 -8.99 -9.31 2.26
C HIS A 27 -10.46 -9.04 2.56
N GLY A 28 -10.84 -8.94 3.84
CA GLY A 28 -12.19 -8.56 4.25
C GLY A 28 -13.26 -9.60 3.93
N LYS A 29 -12.88 -10.87 3.71
CA LYS A 29 -13.85 -11.96 3.49
C LYS A 29 -14.80 -12.05 4.66
N THR A 30 -16.06 -12.35 4.38
CA THR A 30 -17.06 -12.66 5.41
C THR A 30 -16.82 -14.06 5.97
N VAL A 31 -17.36 -14.33 7.16
CA VAL A 31 -17.32 -15.67 7.77
C VAL A 31 -17.84 -16.74 6.79
N SER A 32 -18.96 -16.46 6.13
CA SER A 32 -19.56 -17.38 5.15
C SER A 32 -18.63 -17.65 3.94
N GLN A 33 -18.00 -16.61 3.41
CA GLN A 33 -17.05 -16.76 2.30
C GLN A 33 -15.82 -17.57 2.71
N ALA A 34 -15.25 -17.31 3.89
CA ALA A 34 -14.13 -18.06 4.42
C ALA A 34 -14.51 -19.54 4.67
N CYS A 35 -15.66 -19.80 5.29
CA CYS A 35 -16.18 -21.16 5.47
C CYS A 35 -16.35 -21.89 4.14
N SER A 36 -16.88 -21.22 3.10
CA SER A 36 -17.08 -21.82 1.78
C SER A 36 -15.77 -22.25 1.12
N ILE A 37 -14.68 -21.52 1.38
CA ILE A 37 -13.33 -21.86 0.91
C ILE A 37 -12.77 -23.02 1.74
N LEU A 38 -12.87 -22.93 3.07
CA LEU A 38 -12.36 -23.96 3.98
C LEU A 38 -13.07 -25.30 3.83
N ALA A 39 -14.37 -25.30 3.49
CA ALA A 39 -15.16 -26.50 3.24
C ALA A 39 -14.62 -27.37 2.09
N GLN A 40 -13.80 -26.79 1.20
CA GLN A 40 -13.14 -27.52 0.11
C GLN A 40 -11.84 -28.21 0.55
N SER A 41 -11.41 -28.00 1.80
CA SER A 41 -10.19 -28.60 2.34
C SER A 41 -10.43 -30.09 2.68
N PRO A 42 -9.52 -31.00 2.29
CA PRO A 42 -9.61 -32.43 2.65
C PRO A 42 -9.75 -32.68 4.15
N SER A 43 -9.18 -31.80 4.98
CA SER A 43 -9.23 -31.89 6.44
C SER A 43 -10.66 -31.78 6.99
N VAL A 44 -11.57 -31.10 6.31
CA VAL A 44 -12.97 -30.97 6.75
C VAL A 44 -13.66 -32.33 6.75
N GLU A 45 -13.42 -33.13 5.70
CA GLU A 45 -13.94 -34.50 5.61
C GLU A 45 -13.22 -35.44 6.59
N GLU A 46 -11.89 -35.34 6.68
CA GLU A 46 -11.05 -36.14 7.57
C GLU A 46 -11.48 -36.02 9.04
N PHE A 47 -11.70 -34.78 9.51
CA PHE A 47 -12.09 -34.49 10.89
C PHE A 47 -13.61 -34.38 11.09
N ARG A 48 -14.42 -34.64 10.05
CA ARG A 48 -15.88 -34.53 10.07
C ARG A 48 -16.38 -33.20 10.64
N MET A 49 -15.75 -32.10 10.23
CA MET A 49 -16.11 -30.77 10.72
C MET A 49 -17.48 -30.34 10.18
N THR A 50 -18.36 -29.89 11.07
CA THR A 50 -19.65 -29.31 10.66
C THR A 50 -19.49 -27.87 10.21
N ASN A 51 -20.46 -27.37 9.43
CA ASN A 51 -20.48 -25.96 9.01
C ASN A 51 -20.51 -25.00 10.21
N ASP A 52 -21.19 -25.37 11.30
CA ASP A 52 -21.23 -24.55 12.52
C ASP A 52 -19.87 -24.51 13.23
N MET A 53 -19.14 -25.63 13.24
CA MET A 53 -17.77 -25.68 13.77
C MET A 53 -16.83 -24.82 12.94
N LEU A 54 -16.92 -24.87 11.61
CA LEU A 54 -16.16 -23.99 10.72
C LEU A 54 -16.49 -22.51 10.97
N ALA A 55 -17.78 -22.18 11.08
CA ALA A 55 -18.21 -20.81 11.32
C ALA A 55 -17.76 -20.28 12.69
N ALA A 56 -17.74 -21.13 13.74
CA ALA A 56 -17.16 -20.77 15.03
C ALA A 56 -15.65 -20.54 14.92
N HIS A 57 -14.94 -21.49 14.30
CA HIS A 57 -13.49 -21.43 14.11
C HIS A 57 -13.04 -20.16 13.38
N VAL A 58 -13.71 -19.80 12.28
CA VAL A 58 -13.42 -18.56 11.53
C VAL A 58 -13.73 -17.30 12.36
N ARG A 59 -14.86 -17.29 13.08
CA ARG A 59 -15.25 -16.15 13.93
C ARG A 59 -14.23 -15.88 15.03
N ASP A 60 -13.74 -16.93 15.68
CA ASP A 60 -12.78 -16.81 16.77
C ASP A 60 -11.47 -16.21 16.26
N HIS A 61 -10.95 -16.68 15.13
CA HIS A 61 -9.77 -16.09 14.50
C HIS A 61 -9.99 -14.63 14.09
N PHE A 62 -11.11 -14.31 13.45
CA PHE A 62 -11.40 -12.94 13.03
C PHE A 62 -11.53 -11.98 14.22
N ALA A 63 -12.09 -12.44 15.33
CA ALA A 63 -12.15 -11.68 16.57
C ALA A 63 -10.74 -11.42 17.14
N GLN A 64 -9.88 -12.44 17.18
CA GLN A 64 -8.49 -12.31 17.61
C GLN A 64 -7.71 -11.31 16.72
N PHE A 65 -7.86 -11.38 15.39
CA PHE A 65 -7.20 -10.44 14.48
C PHE A 65 -7.70 -9.00 14.63
N THR A 66 -8.96 -8.82 15.00
CA THR A 66 -9.53 -7.50 15.29
C THR A 66 -8.89 -6.88 16.53
N LEU A 67 -8.57 -7.68 17.55
CA LEU A 67 -7.79 -7.22 18.71
C LEU A 67 -6.34 -6.90 18.31
N LEU A 68 -5.74 -7.74 17.47
CA LEU A 68 -4.37 -7.56 16.98
C LEU A 68 -4.21 -6.31 16.09
N GLU A 69 -5.28 -5.89 15.42
CA GLU A 69 -5.30 -4.73 14.51
C GLU A 69 -4.79 -3.45 15.18
N MET A 70 -5.03 -3.28 16.47
CA MET A 70 -4.56 -2.10 17.22
C MET A 70 -3.03 -2.00 17.22
N GLY A 71 -2.35 -3.13 17.40
CA GLY A 71 -0.89 -3.20 17.29
C GLY A 71 -0.42 -3.02 15.86
N LEU A 72 -1.07 -3.68 14.89
CA LEU A 72 -0.66 -3.64 13.48
C LEU A 72 -0.70 -2.24 12.86
N ARG A 73 -1.54 -1.33 13.34
CA ARG A 73 -1.56 0.08 12.91
C ARG A 73 -0.31 0.87 13.33
N HIS A 74 0.48 0.34 14.27
CA HIS A 74 1.70 0.92 14.80
C HIS A 74 2.86 -0.12 14.74
N PRO A 75 3.44 -0.38 13.55
CA PRO A 75 4.41 -1.47 13.35
C PRO A 75 5.60 -1.46 14.31
N ASP A 76 6.15 -0.28 14.62
CA ASP A 76 7.29 -0.15 15.54
C ASP A 76 6.93 -0.66 16.94
N SER A 77 5.80 -0.21 17.49
CA SER A 77 5.28 -0.66 18.79
C SER A 77 4.91 -2.14 18.75
N PHE A 78 4.29 -2.62 17.68
CA PHE A 78 3.95 -4.04 17.52
C PHE A 78 5.18 -4.97 17.58
N MET A 79 6.33 -4.49 17.10
CA MET A 79 7.59 -5.24 17.17
C MET A 79 8.27 -5.18 18.54
N GLN A 80 8.04 -4.13 19.34
CA GLN A 80 8.78 -3.87 20.58
C GLN A 80 7.98 -4.17 21.86
N ASP A 81 6.65 -4.04 21.82
CA ASP A 81 5.82 -4.14 23.01
C ASP A 81 5.77 -5.57 23.54
N CYS A 82 5.92 -5.70 24.86
CA CYS A 82 5.96 -7.00 25.53
C CYS A 82 4.66 -7.81 25.38
N ALA A 83 3.53 -7.13 25.17
CA ALA A 83 2.23 -7.75 24.92
C ALA A 83 2.22 -8.68 23.68
N TYR A 84 3.13 -8.48 22.72
CA TYR A 84 3.20 -9.28 21.49
C TYR A 84 4.39 -10.25 21.47
N HIS A 85 5.14 -10.39 22.57
CA HIS A 85 6.30 -11.28 22.64
C HIS A 85 5.98 -12.76 22.52
N GLN A 86 4.70 -13.14 22.64
CA GLN A 86 4.24 -14.50 22.37
C GLN A 86 4.44 -14.89 20.89
N LEU A 87 4.47 -13.90 19.98
CA LEU A 87 4.71 -14.08 18.54
C LEU A 87 6.21 -13.92 18.25
N THR A 88 6.75 -14.77 17.37
CA THR A 88 8.13 -14.59 16.90
C THR A 88 8.28 -13.27 16.13
N PRO A 89 9.47 -12.65 16.12
CA PRO A 89 9.71 -11.44 15.32
C PRO A 89 9.40 -11.63 13.82
N GLU A 90 9.67 -12.82 13.28
CA GLU A 90 9.40 -13.18 11.89
C GLU A 90 7.89 -13.18 11.60
N THR A 91 7.10 -13.82 12.48
CA THR A 91 5.64 -13.83 12.39
C THR A 91 5.08 -12.42 12.48
N ARG A 92 5.57 -11.60 13.43
CA ARG A 92 5.11 -10.21 13.56
C ARG A 92 5.38 -9.39 12.30
N LYS A 93 6.58 -9.53 11.72
CA LYS A 93 6.94 -8.89 10.46
C LYS A 93 6.05 -9.33 9.32
N GLN A 94 5.77 -10.63 9.20
CA GLN A 94 4.86 -11.16 8.18
C GLN A 94 3.44 -10.60 8.32
N LEU A 95 2.92 -10.49 9.54
CA LEU A 95 1.61 -9.91 9.82
C LEU A 95 1.55 -8.43 9.46
N ILE A 96 2.60 -7.65 9.75
CA ILE A 96 2.71 -6.26 9.30
C ILE A 96 2.67 -6.20 7.77
N HIS A 97 3.49 -7.00 7.08
CA HIS A 97 3.54 -6.99 5.63
C HIS A 97 2.18 -7.31 5.00
N MET A 98 1.48 -8.33 5.51
CA MET A 98 0.14 -8.69 5.05
C MET A 98 -0.88 -7.61 5.39
N TYR A 99 -0.84 -7.03 6.59
CA TYR A 99 -1.75 -5.96 7.00
C TYR A 99 -1.54 -4.66 6.23
N TYR A 100 -0.35 -4.41 5.67
CA TYR A 100 -0.06 -3.27 4.78
C TYR A 100 -0.10 -3.63 3.29
N SER A 101 -0.48 -4.87 2.94
CA SER A 101 -0.63 -5.26 1.53
C SER A 101 -1.66 -4.38 0.82
N LEU A 102 -1.39 -4.10 -0.46
CA LEU A 102 -2.20 -3.27 -1.33
C LEU A 102 -2.63 -4.09 -2.55
N ASP A 103 -3.87 -3.85 -3.00
CA ASP A 103 -4.43 -4.44 -4.22
C ASP A 103 -4.19 -3.52 -5.41
N GLU A 104 -3.63 -4.05 -6.50
CA GLU A 104 -3.25 -3.26 -7.66
C GLU A 104 -4.44 -2.61 -8.35
N SER A 105 -5.56 -3.32 -8.47
CA SER A 105 -6.78 -2.80 -9.10
C SER A 105 -7.37 -1.65 -8.28
N PHE A 106 -7.32 -1.78 -6.95
CA PHE A 106 -7.71 -0.71 -6.04
C PHE A 106 -6.80 0.52 -6.23
N LEU A 107 -5.48 0.32 -6.22
CA LEU A 107 -4.53 1.41 -6.38
C LEU A 107 -4.72 2.13 -7.72
N ARG A 108 -4.93 1.39 -8.82
CA ARG A 108 -5.14 1.95 -10.16
C ARG A 108 -6.32 2.93 -10.22
N GLU A 109 -7.41 2.60 -9.53
CA GLU A 109 -8.60 3.45 -9.42
C GLU A 109 -8.44 4.54 -8.36
N LEU A 110 -7.60 4.29 -7.35
CA LEU A 110 -7.37 5.21 -6.25
C LEU A 110 -6.52 6.42 -6.68
N VAL A 111 -5.43 6.16 -7.43
CA VAL A 111 -4.41 7.15 -7.80
C VAL A 111 -4.97 8.29 -8.66
N GLY A 112 -4.33 9.46 -8.56
CA GLY A 112 -4.78 10.69 -9.24
C GLY A 112 -5.96 11.39 -8.56
N ARG A 113 -6.31 10.96 -7.34
CA ARG A 113 -7.30 11.59 -6.46
C ARG A 113 -6.66 11.85 -5.10
N ARG A 114 -7.09 12.90 -4.40
CA ARG A 114 -6.54 13.26 -3.08
C ARG A 114 -6.79 12.16 -2.03
N LEU A 115 -5.78 11.85 -1.22
CA LEU A 115 -5.89 10.89 -0.10
C LEU A 115 -6.72 11.44 1.07
N SER A 116 -6.81 12.76 1.26
CA SER A 116 -7.54 13.36 2.39
C SER A 116 -9.04 13.54 2.17
N ASN A 117 -9.53 13.39 0.93
CA ASN A 117 -10.86 13.87 0.55
C ASN A 117 -11.86 12.77 0.16
N LYS A 118 -11.52 11.48 0.30
CA LYS A 118 -12.45 10.43 -0.13
C LYS A 118 -13.53 10.18 0.90
N SER A 119 -14.77 10.38 0.47
CA SER A 119 -15.93 9.98 1.27
C SER A 119 -15.98 8.45 1.38
N ARG A 120 -16.61 7.93 2.46
CA ARG A 120 -16.88 6.49 2.60
C ARG A 120 -17.62 5.91 1.38
N ARG A 121 -18.41 6.73 0.68
CA ARG A 121 -19.15 6.36 -0.51
C ARG A 121 -18.22 6.13 -1.71
N GLU A 122 -17.26 7.02 -1.94
CA GLU A 122 -16.29 6.86 -3.04
C GLU A 122 -15.45 5.59 -2.89
N ILE A 123 -15.05 5.25 -1.66
CA ILE A 123 -14.32 4.00 -1.40
C ILE A 123 -15.22 2.78 -1.68
N ALA A 124 -16.52 2.88 -1.37
CA ALA A 124 -17.47 1.81 -1.69
C ALA A 124 -17.67 1.64 -3.21
N ASP A 125 -17.77 2.75 -3.95
CA ASP A 125 -17.91 2.71 -5.41
C ASP A 125 -16.66 2.08 -6.08
N ILE A 126 -15.45 2.40 -5.59
CA ILE A 126 -14.21 1.78 -6.07
C ILE A 126 -14.18 0.30 -5.71
N ALA A 127 -14.56 -0.06 -4.47
CA ALA A 127 -14.58 -1.45 -4.02
C ALA A 127 -15.51 -2.31 -4.90
N GLU A 128 -16.70 -1.78 -5.22
CA GLU A 128 -17.64 -2.43 -6.14
C GLU A 128 -17.04 -2.59 -7.54
N LYS A 129 -16.45 -1.53 -8.09
CA LYS A 129 -15.82 -1.55 -9.43
C LYS A 129 -14.67 -2.56 -9.54
N CYS A 130 -13.90 -2.73 -8.47
CA CYS A 130 -12.76 -3.66 -8.43
C CYS A 130 -13.16 -5.07 -7.95
N GLU A 131 -14.44 -5.31 -7.64
CA GLU A 131 -14.94 -6.57 -7.05
C GLU A 131 -14.23 -6.94 -5.73
N LEU A 132 -13.85 -5.92 -4.95
CA LEU A 132 -13.15 -6.06 -3.68
C LEU A 132 -14.08 -5.87 -2.49
N GLN A 133 -13.70 -6.44 -1.35
CA GLN A 133 -14.43 -6.21 -0.11
C GLN A 133 -14.17 -4.80 0.42
N LEU A 134 -15.25 -4.09 0.74
CA LEU A 134 -15.20 -2.71 1.25
C LEU A 134 -14.32 -2.58 2.49
N ARG A 135 -14.32 -3.59 3.37
CA ARG A 135 -13.48 -3.62 4.57
C ARG A 135 -11.98 -3.57 4.20
N SER A 136 -11.57 -4.34 3.18
CA SER A 136 -10.18 -4.35 2.71
C SER A 136 -9.81 -3.02 2.07
N CYS A 137 -10.67 -2.47 1.22
CA CYS A 137 -10.44 -1.16 0.58
C CYS A 137 -10.28 -0.03 1.60
N LYS A 138 -11.09 -0.04 2.67
CA LYS A 138 -10.96 0.91 3.79
C LYS A 138 -9.62 0.77 4.51
N ARG A 139 -9.22 -0.47 4.86
CA ARG A 139 -7.90 -0.74 5.46
C ARG A 139 -6.77 -0.19 4.59
N GLN A 140 -6.78 -0.50 3.29
CA GLN A 140 -5.74 -0.05 2.36
C GLN A 140 -5.66 1.48 2.29
N PHE A 141 -6.81 2.15 2.19
CA PHE A 141 -6.89 3.61 2.18
C PHE A 141 -6.43 4.25 3.50
N ASP A 142 -6.84 3.70 4.63
CA ASP A 142 -6.44 4.18 5.96
C ASP A 142 -4.93 4.02 6.16
N ASN A 143 -4.37 2.89 5.73
CA ASN A 143 -2.93 2.67 5.75
C ASN A 143 -2.20 3.68 4.86
N LEU A 144 -2.67 3.92 3.63
CA LEU A 144 -2.08 4.94 2.73
C LEU A 144 -2.10 6.34 3.35
N SER A 145 -3.23 6.71 3.95
CA SER A 145 -3.39 8.01 4.61
C SER A 145 -2.50 8.16 5.84
N CYS A 146 -2.34 7.07 6.62
CA CYS A 146 -1.46 7.02 7.78
C CYS A 146 0.01 7.14 7.37
N VAL A 147 0.43 6.38 6.35
CA VAL A 147 1.80 6.44 5.82
C VAL A 147 2.10 7.83 5.30
N ALA A 148 1.25 8.38 4.43
CA ALA A 148 1.43 9.73 3.89
C ALA A 148 1.65 10.77 4.99
N ARG A 149 0.79 10.79 6.02
CA ARG A 149 0.88 11.73 7.13
C ARG A 149 2.12 11.52 7.99
N ARG A 150 2.49 10.29 8.29
CA ARG A 150 3.67 10.00 9.15
C ARG A 150 4.99 10.29 8.44
N THR A 151 5.00 10.37 7.10
CA THR A 151 6.21 10.63 6.31
C THR A 151 6.29 12.04 5.74
N GLU A 152 5.23 12.84 5.82
CA GLU A 152 5.12 14.17 5.19
C GLU A 152 6.25 15.12 5.64
N ASP A 153 6.56 15.14 6.93
CA ASP A 153 7.58 16.04 7.50
C ASP A 153 8.95 15.36 7.72
N LEU A 154 9.10 14.10 7.29
CA LEU A 154 10.35 13.37 7.54
C LEU A 154 11.42 13.75 6.49
N PRO A 155 12.63 14.11 6.93
CA PRO A 155 13.73 14.37 6.01
C PRO A 155 14.19 13.09 5.29
N GLY A 156 14.83 13.25 4.14
CA GLY A 156 15.46 12.15 3.40
C GLY A 156 14.54 11.45 2.40
N ARG A 157 14.98 10.27 1.92
CA ARG A 157 14.29 9.54 0.85
C ARG A 157 12.99 8.93 1.37
N LEU A 158 11.86 9.27 0.73
CA LEU A 158 10.52 8.81 1.13
C LEU A 158 10.43 7.28 1.30
N ILE A 159 11.00 6.52 0.36
CA ILE A 159 10.99 5.05 0.40
C ILE A 159 11.66 4.52 1.67
N ASP A 160 12.77 5.13 2.09
CA ASP A 160 13.51 4.69 3.28
C ASP A 160 12.75 5.09 4.55
N ASN A 161 12.12 6.27 4.57
CA ASN A 161 11.24 6.69 5.66
C ASN A 161 10.06 5.71 5.84
N ILE A 162 9.43 5.27 4.74
CA ILE A 162 8.35 4.28 4.79
C ILE A 162 8.87 2.93 5.31
N LYS A 163 10.00 2.43 4.79
CA LYS A 163 10.62 1.17 5.24
C LYS A 163 10.91 1.21 6.73
N ASN A 164 11.46 2.31 7.23
CA ASN A 164 11.89 2.42 8.61
C ASN A 164 10.73 2.63 9.60
N CYS A 165 9.74 3.46 9.26
CA CYS A 165 8.61 3.77 10.16
C CYS A 165 7.48 2.72 10.18
N PHE A 166 7.43 1.87 9.17
CA PHE A 166 6.38 0.85 9.01
C PHE A 166 6.92 -0.56 8.83
N LEU A 167 8.24 -0.73 8.77
CA LEU A 167 8.91 -2.03 8.70
C LEU A 167 8.49 -2.85 7.46
N LEU A 168 8.22 -2.15 6.35
CA LEU A 168 7.73 -2.74 5.10
C LEU A 168 8.87 -3.21 4.20
N PRO A 169 8.62 -4.24 3.37
CA PRO A 169 9.58 -4.65 2.35
C PRO A 169 9.69 -3.57 1.26
N GLU A 170 10.81 -3.55 0.57
CA GLU A 170 11.16 -2.52 -0.42
C GLU A 170 10.07 -2.30 -1.48
N ARG A 171 9.62 -3.36 -2.14
CA ARG A 171 8.56 -3.27 -3.16
C ARG A 171 7.27 -2.63 -2.63
N LEU A 172 6.90 -2.93 -1.38
CA LEU A 172 5.68 -2.36 -0.82
C LEU A 172 5.88 -0.88 -0.50
N ALA A 173 7.04 -0.52 0.08
CA ALA A 173 7.39 0.87 0.32
C ALA A 173 7.45 1.70 -0.97
N GLU A 174 7.96 1.14 -2.07
CA GLU A 174 7.93 1.75 -3.41
C GLU A 174 6.50 2.01 -3.90
N CYS A 175 5.57 1.04 -3.73
CA CYS A 175 4.16 1.23 -4.08
C CYS A 175 3.52 2.35 -3.25
N TYR A 176 3.76 2.39 -1.94
CA TYR A 176 3.28 3.47 -1.06
C TYR A 176 3.84 4.83 -1.50
N ALA A 177 5.15 4.91 -1.74
CA ALA A 177 5.82 6.12 -2.18
C ALA A 177 5.25 6.63 -3.52
N ALA A 178 5.04 5.73 -4.49
CA ALA A 178 4.44 6.08 -5.77
C ALA A 178 3.03 6.67 -5.63
N VAL A 179 2.15 6.06 -4.82
CA VAL A 179 0.79 6.58 -4.60
C VAL A 179 0.83 7.96 -3.94
N ILE A 180 1.68 8.14 -2.94
CA ILE A 180 1.86 9.41 -2.23
C ILE A 180 2.35 10.47 -3.22
N PHE A 181 3.42 10.20 -3.96
CA PHE A 181 4.01 11.11 -4.95
C PHE A 181 3.01 11.52 -6.03
N ILE A 182 2.31 10.55 -6.63
CA ILE A 182 1.29 10.79 -7.67
C ILE A 182 0.18 11.71 -7.13
N THR A 183 -0.21 11.50 -5.88
CA THR A 183 -1.31 12.23 -5.25
C THR A 183 -0.91 13.63 -4.83
N SER A 184 0.27 13.79 -4.21
CA SER A 184 0.80 15.08 -3.78
C SER A 184 1.00 16.03 -4.95
N ASN A 185 1.55 15.54 -6.06
CA ASN A 185 1.77 16.30 -7.30
C ASN A 185 0.52 16.38 -8.21
N ARG A 186 -0.61 15.79 -7.80
CA ARG A 186 -1.91 15.85 -8.50
C ARG A 186 -1.88 15.39 -9.96
N PHE A 187 -1.18 14.30 -10.26
CA PHE A 187 -1.17 13.76 -11.62
C PHE A 187 -2.55 13.27 -12.06
N GLU A 188 -2.96 13.62 -13.28
CA GLU A 188 -4.22 13.18 -13.88
C GLU A 188 -4.09 11.78 -14.50
N THR A 189 -4.34 10.73 -13.71
CA THR A 189 -4.20 9.31 -14.13
C THR A 189 -5.50 8.70 -14.68
N SER A 190 -6.62 9.42 -14.60
CA SER A 190 -7.97 8.94 -14.94
C SER A 190 -8.40 9.25 -16.39
N LYS A 191 -7.53 9.87 -17.20
CA LYS A 191 -7.84 10.16 -18.61
C LYS A 191 -8.02 8.88 -19.41
N LYS A 192 -8.99 8.86 -20.34
CA LYS A 192 -9.24 7.73 -21.24
C LYS A 192 -7.99 7.32 -22.03
N SER A 193 -7.15 8.28 -22.39
CA SER A 193 -5.88 8.02 -23.06
C SER A 193 -4.87 7.25 -22.21
N LEU A 194 -5.08 7.13 -20.90
CA LEU A 194 -4.22 6.43 -19.95
C LEU A 194 -4.89 5.16 -19.40
N SER A 195 -6.07 4.78 -19.90
CA SER A 195 -6.82 3.63 -19.38
C SER A 195 -6.13 2.29 -19.60
N TYR A 196 -5.20 2.22 -20.56
CA TYR A 196 -4.42 1.01 -20.86
C TYR A 196 -3.27 0.78 -19.87
N LEU A 197 -2.90 1.78 -19.06
CA LEU A 197 -1.80 1.68 -18.11
C LEU A 197 -2.26 0.96 -16.84
N THR A 198 -1.46 0.01 -16.37
CA THR A 198 -1.62 -0.63 -15.06
C THR A 198 -1.13 0.30 -13.94
N PHE A 199 -1.39 -0.06 -12.68
CA PHE A 199 -0.79 0.70 -11.58
C PHE A 199 0.73 0.49 -11.55
N GLU A 200 1.23 -0.72 -11.87
CA GLU A 200 2.67 -0.96 -11.99
C GLU A 200 3.35 0.02 -12.97
N ASN A 201 2.74 0.29 -14.13
CA ASN A 201 3.28 1.28 -15.07
C ASN A 201 3.33 2.69 -14.47
N LEU A 202 2.27 3.09 -13.75
CA LEU A 202 2.22 4.40 -13.09
C LEU A 202 3.24 4.49 -11.96
N ALA A 203 3.41 3.42 -11.17
CA ALA A 203 4.37 3.34 -10.09
C ALA A 203 5.81 3.40 -10.60
N TYR A 204 6.11 2.70 -11.70
CA TYR A 204 7.40 2.79 -12.37
C TYR A 204 7.70 4.22 -12.82
N CYS A 205 6.76 4.88 -13.51
CA CYS A 205 6.90 6.28 -13.93
C CYS A 205 7.12 7.21 -12.74
N ALA A 206 6.35 7.04 -11.65
CA ALA A 206 6.54 7.81 -10.43
C ALA A 206 7.93 7.59 -9.81
N GLY A 207 8.43 6.35 -9.81
CA GLY A 207 9.78 6.02 -9.37
C GLY A 207 10.86 6.74 -10.18
N GLN A 208 10.74 6.75 -11.51
CA GLN A 208 11.66 7.48 -12.38
C GLN A 208 11.60 9.00 -12.15
N LEU A 209 10.40 9.54 -11.95
CA LEU A 209 10.19 10.95 -11.60
C LEU A 209 10.86 11.31 -10.27
N MET A 210 10.66 10.49 -9.24
CA MET A 210 11.30 10.70 -7.94
C MET A 210 12.82 10.59 -8.00
N ALA A 211 13.37 9.69 -8.82
CA ALA A 211 14.81 9.47 -8.90
C ALA A 211 15.56 10.58 -9.65
N HIS A 212 14.94 11.21 -10.64
CA HIS A 212 15.62 12.11 -11.57
C HIS A 212 15.11 13.55 -11.56
N TRP A 213 13.88 13.80 -11.12
CA TRP A 213 13.17 15.08 -11.29
C TRP A 213 12.41 15.55 -10.05
N SER A 214 12.62 14.90 -8.90
CA SER A 214 12.27 15.49 -7.60
C SER A 214 13.35 16.45 -7.15
N ALA A 215 12.98 17.44 -6.34
CA ALA A 215 13.91 18.39 -5.76
C ALA A 215 15.04 17.64 -5.02
N SER A 216 16.19 17.50 -5.68
CA SER A 216 17.38 16.90 -5.08
C SER A 216 18.19 17.98 -4.41
N ASP A 217 18.78 17.59 -3.28
CA ASP A 217 19.61 18.38 -2.39
C ASP A 217 20.81 18.97 -3.13
N SER A 218 20.64 20.15 -3.73
CA SER A 218 21.73 20.92 -4.32
C SER A 218 22.37 21.87 -3.31
N LYS A 219 21.85 21.96 -2.07
CA LYS A 219 22.27 22.98 -1.08
C LYS A 219 22.31 22.55 0.40
N GLY A 220 22.25 21.26 0.73
CA GLY A 220 22.39 20.75 2.10
C GLY A 220 21.22 21.05 3.03
N GLU A 221 20.05 21.41 2.49
CA GLU A 221 18.82 21.59 3.25
C GLU A 221 17.87 20.44 2.94
N THR A 222 17.58 19.64 3.96
CA THR A 222 16.71 18.46 3.94
C THR A 222 15.28 18.82 3.54
N LEU A 223 15.06 18.99 2.24
CA LEU A 223 13.74 19.15 1.65
C LEU A 223 13.05 17.81 1.52
N VAL A 224 11.76 17.81 1.80
CA VAL A 224 10.83 16.68 1.66
C VAL A 224 10.85 16.24 0.20
N GLY A 225 11.44 15.08 -0.10
CA GLY A 225 11.69 14.57 -1.46
C GLY A 225 10.46 14.14 -2.26
N ILE A 226 9.30 14.76 -2.01
CA ILE A 226 8.01 14.43 -2.63
C ILE A 226 7.67 15.42 -3.75
N ASP A 227 8.20 16.64 -3.70
CA ASP A 227 7.88 17.67 -4.69
C ASP A 227 8.77 17.57 -5.94
N LEU A 228 8.15 17.77 -7.10
CA LEU A 228 8.86 17.91 -8.37
C LEU A 228 9.74 19.17 -8.35
N ASP A 229 10.91 19.07 -8.99
CA ASP A 229 11.79 20.20 -9.17
C ASP A 229 11.08 21.31 -9.98
N LEU A 230 11.09 22.53 -9.41
CA LEU A 230 10.51 23.71 -10.05
C LEU A 230 11.20 24.04 -11.37
N GLN A 231 12.51 23.77 -11.49
CA GLN A 231 13.23 23.97 -12.74
C GLN A 231 12.76 22.99 -13.82
N PHE A 232 12.60 21.71 -13.47
CA PHE A 232 12.00 20.73 -14.38
C PHE A 232 10.59 21.16 -14.85
N LEU A 233 9.74 21.65 -13.94
CA LEU A 233 8.41 22.16 -14.31
C LEU A 233 8.46 23.40 -15.21
N HIS A 234 9.45 24.26 -15.02
CA HIS A 234 9.69 25.41 -15.90
C HIS A 234 10.06 24.94 -17.31
N ASP A 235 11.07 24.08 -17.44
CA ASP A 235 11.54 23.55 -18.72
C ASP A 235 10.39 22.84 -19.46
N LEU A 236 9.58 22.04 -18.75
CA LEU A 236 8.43 21.36 -19.33
C LEU A 236 7.38 22.31 -19.94
N LYS A 237 7.20 23.51 -19.36
CA LYS A 237 6.32 24.54 -19.94
C LYS A 237 6.86 25.09 -21.25
N GLU A 238 8.18 25.19 -21.41
CA GLU A 238 8.82 25.62 -22.66
C GLU A 238 8.68 24.56 -23.75
N PHE A 239 8.61 23.27 -23.39
CA PHE A 239 8.38 22.17 -24.32
C PHE A 239 6.90 21.97 -24.70
N LYS A 240 5.95 22.43 -23.90
CA LYS A 240 4.51 22.25 -24.13
C LYS A 240 4.03 22.73 -25.53
N PRO A 241 4.46 23.90 -26.05
CA PRO A 241 4.10 24.35 -27.40
C PRO A 241 4.62 23.44 -28.53
N LEU A 242 5.73 22.72 -28.30
CA LEU A 242 6.32 21.79 -29.26
C LEU A 242 5.50 20.48 -29.37
N ILE A 243 4.78 20.12 -28.31
CA ILE A 243 3.95 18.92 -28.23
C ILE A 243 2.53 19.19 -28.74
N GLU A 244 1.95 20.35 -28.40
CA GLU A 244 0.57 20.69 -28.77
C GLU A 244 0.41 21.01 -30.26
N LYS A 245 1.49 21.48 -30.91
CA LYS A 245 1.49 21.71 -32.36
C LYS A 245 2.03 20.48 -33.07
N LYS A 246 1.12 19.69 -33.65
CA LYS A 246 1.44 18.47 -34.43
C LYS A 246 2.59 18.67 -35.43
N GLU A 247 2.65 19.83 -36.08
CA GLU A 247 3.75 20.20 -37.00
C GLU A 247 5.13 20.26 -36.35
N TYR A 248 5.24 20.68 -35.09
CA TYR A 248 6.51 20.73 -34.37
C TYR A 248 6.94 19.34 -33.91
N LEU A 249 5.99 18.51 -33.50
CA LEU A 249 6.27 17.11 -33.17
C LEU A 249 6.74 16.33 -34.42
N ASP A 250 6.10 16.56 -35.56
CA ASP A 250 6.45 15.94 -36.85
C ASP A 250 7.80 16.48 -37.38
N LYS A 251 8.08 17.78 -37.23
CA LYS A 251 9.39 18.36 -37.52
C LYS A 251 10.47 17.81 -36.59
N HIS A 252 10.20 17.68 -35.29
CA HIS A 252 11.18 17.13 -34.34
C HIS A 252 11.48 15.66 -34.64
N LYS A 253 10.46 14.86 -34.96
CA LYS A 253 10.65 13.49 -35.47
C LYS A 253 11.50 13.50 -36.75
N GLN A 254 11.22 14.38 -37.71
CA GLN A 254 12.04 14.52 -38.92
C GLN A 254 13.48 14.90 -38.60
N PHE A 255 13.72 15.83 -37.68
CA PHE A 255 15.06 16.24 -37.24
C PHE A 255 15.82 15.13 -36.52
N GLN A 256 15.17 14.36 -35.65
CA GLN A 256 15.79 13.19 -35.03
C GLN A 256 16.07 12.10 -36.05
N THR A 257 15.15 11.87 -37.00
CA THR A 257 15.32 10.87 -38.07
C THR A 257 16.40 11.30 -39.07
N SER A 258 16.60 12.60 -39.30
CA SER A 258 17.70 13.11 -40.14
C SER A 258 19.03 13.14 -39.40
N ALA A 259 19.04 13.42 -38.09
CA ALA A 259 20.24 13.30 -37.24
C ALA A 259 20.70 11.84 -37.06
N LEU A 260 19.76 10.89 -37.11
CA LEU A 260 20.03 9.45 -37.17
C LEU A 260 20.39 8.96 -38.59
N LYS A 261 20.26 9.82 -39.61
CA LYS A 261 20.66 9.54 -40.98
C LYS A 261 21.92 10.36 -41.33
N PHE A 262 23.04 9.82 -40.85
CA PHE A 262 24.38 9.76 -41.46
C PHE A 262 25.49 10.67 -40.93
N PRO A 263 26.75 10.17 -40.95
CA PRO A 263 27.20 8.86 -41.44
C PRO A 263 27.26 7.77 -40.36
#